data_AF-A0A8D8QM42-F1
#
_entry.id   AF-A0A8D8QM42-F1
#
_cell.length_a   1.000
_cell.length_b   1.000
_cell.length_c   1.000
_cell.angle_alpha   90.00
_cell.angle_beta   90.00
_cell.angle_gamma   90.00
#
_symmetry.space_group_name_H-M   'P 1'
#
loop_
_entity.id
_entity.type
_entity.pdbx_description
1 polymer ?
#
loop_
_entity_poly.entity_id
_entity_poly.type
_entity_poly.pdbx_seq_one_letter_code
_entity_poly.pdbx_strand_id
1 'polypeptide(L)'
;MILTVIYCCVYATVIVPAFVANGLEVDLPSSPTVGLKSDPRPELDQQLVPEIKQQNGQSRSIAVFPTSSEKAVGPENITQDDLDLRQTFDLTNEQRQAGQPSQWLSKIFSDAMWNFVPHSKSKSKCNLQARLYQQHLSNNTHWAIRMLDASLIVPSGIIAGAGQQFGHPDQCIHTRVPLPDFRTKYCLPSAQFSPYKDLYTDFYNKRTQDWPPYDMKKNVWDFLRPRDQLIRFTRHSFSWGLCIPESCSAEDIQTSLNDTLSRAFAKHQIHIQVNLTELQCYSVSEEKMCLVCTDSSILSGYCSSLSTKK
;
A
#
# COMPACT_ATOMS: atom_id res chain seq x y z
N MET A 1 -34.48 9.69 5.11
CA MET A 1 -33.76 8.45 4.70
C MET A 1 -34.32 7.84 3.41
N ILE A 2 -34.84 8.67 2.48
CA ILE A 2 -35.42 8.21 1.19
C ILE A 2 -34.65 8.81 -0.01
N LEU A 3 -33.91 9.91 0.18
CA LEU A 3 -33.19 10.58 -0.92
C LEU A 3 -31.88 9.90 -1.36
N THR A 4 -31.25 9.08 -0.51
CA THR A 4 -29.97 8.43 -0.87
C THR A 4 -30.14 7.20 -1.77
N VAL A 5 -31.33 6.59 -1.80
CA VAL A 5 -31.60 5.37 -2.59
C VAL A 5 -31.80 5.70 -4.07
N ILE A 6 -32.27 6.91 -4.40
CA ILE A 6 -32.51 7.32 -5.79
C ILE A 6 -31.19 7.59 -6.53
N TYR A 7 -30.12 7.99 -5.82
CA TYR A 7 -28.86 8.38 -6.46
C TYR A 7 -28.06 7.22 -7.08
N CYS A 8 -28.23 5.99 -6.61
CA CYS A 8 -27.60 4.82 -7.24
C CYS A 8 -28.34 4.30 -8.48
N CYS A 9 -29.66 4.52 -8.59
CA CYS A 9 -30.43 4.03 -9.74
C CYS A 9 -30.43 4.97 -10.95
N VAL A 10 -30.21 6.28 -10.77
CA VAL A 10 -30.29 7.26 -11.86
C VAL A 10 -29.02 7.27 -12.74
N TYR A 11 -27.86 6.85 -12.24
CA TYR A 11 -26.61 6.85 -13.02
C TYR A 11 -26.48 5.65 -13.99
N ALA A 12 -27.37 4.66 -13.92
CA ALA A 12 -27.33 3.48 -14.78
C ALA A 12 -28.20 3.58 -16.06
N THR A 13 -28.95 4.68 -16.25
CA THR A 13 -29.94 4.78 -17.35
C THR A 13 -29.71 5.93 -18.35
N VAL A 14 -28.61 6.67 -18.27
CA VAL A 14 -28.32 7.72 -19.26
C VAL A 14 -26.88 7.61 -19.76
N ILE A 15 -26.72 6.98 -20.92
CA ILE A 15 -25.88 7.37 -22.09
C ILE A 15 -25.78 6.13 -23.00
N VAL A 16 -26.71 6.03 -23.96
CA VAL A 16 -26.45 5.42 -25.28
C VAL A 16 -27.26 6.26 -26.28
N PRO A 17 -26.63 7.09 -27.14
CA PRO A 17 -27.35 7.66 -28.26
C PRO A 17 -27.54 6.59 -29.33
N ALA A 18 -28.79 6.43 -29.75
CA ALA A 18 -29.17 5.63 -30.90
C ALA A 18 -28.54 6.22 -32.18
N PHE A 19 -27.70 5.44 -32.86
CA PHE A 19 -27.35 5.68 -34.26
C PHE A 19 -28.14 4.71 -35.13
N VAL A 20 -29.07 5.28 -35.89
CA VAL A 20 -29.80 4.63 -36.97
C VAL A 20 -28.83 4.45 -38.14
N ALA A 21 -28.56 3.21 -38.54
CA ALA A 21 -27.82 2.90 -39.75
C ALA A 21 -28.80 2.43 -40.83
N ASN A 22 -29.03 3.28 -41.83
CA ASN A 22 -29.59 2.91 -43.11
C ASN A 22 -28.59 2.01 -43.86
N GLY A 23 -29.14 1.03 -44.57
CA GLY A 23 -28.38 0.08 -45.37
C GLY A 23 -27.51 0.75 -46.44
N LEU A 24 -26.29 0.25 -46.54
CA LEU A 24 -25.47 0.31 -47.74
C LEU A 24 -24.55 -0.90 -47.73
N GLU A 25 -24.78 -1.74 -48.73
CA GLU A 25 -24.09 -2.98 -49.06
C GLU A 25 -22.70 -2.64 -49.60
N VAL A 26 -21.66 -3.18 -48.97
CA VAL A 26 -20.29 -3.20 -49.53
C VAL A 26 -19.66 -4.53 -49.15
N ASP A 27 -19.62 -5.45 -50.12
CA ASP A 27 -18.78 -6.65 -50.13
C ASP A 27 -17.29 -6.28 -50.02
N LEU A 28 -16.52 -7.05 -49.24
CA LEU A 28 -15.06 -7.29 -49.36
C LEU A 28 -14.59 -8.27 -48.23
N PRO A 29 -13.44 -8.95 -48.37
CA PRO A 29 -13.39 -10.39 -48.61
C PRO A 29 -12.97 -11.23 -47.39
N SER A 30 -13.22 -12.52 -47.49
CA SER A 30 -12.87 -13.57 -46.52
C SER A 30 -11.35 -13.79 -46.38
N SER A 31 -10.90 -13.94 -45.14
CA SER A 31 -9.60 -14.55 -44.78
C SER A 31 -9.57 -15.00 -43.30
N PRO A 32 -8.68 -15.91 -42.93
CA PRO A 32 -9.09 -17.25 -42.51
C PRO A 32 -9.14 -17.46 -40.99
N THR A 33 -9.99 -18.41 -40.60
CA THR A 33 -10.06 -18.99 -39.26
C THR A 33 -8.79 -19.77 -38.95
N VAL A 34 -7.93 -19.24 -38.08
CA VAL A 34 -6.87 -20.01 -37.43
C VAL A 34 -7.44 -20.62 -36.16
N GLY A 35 -7.75 -21.92 -36.23
CA GLY A 35 -8.15 -22.71 -35.07
C GLY A 35 -6.95 -22.94 -34.14
N LEU A 36 -7.04 -22.43 -32.91
CA LEU A 36 -6.11 -22.79 -31.84
C LEU A 36 -6.47 -24.18 -31.32
N LYS A 37 -5.72 -25.18 -31.79
CA LYS A 37 -5.67 -26.53 -31.20
C LYS A 37 -4.99 -26.43 -29.83
N SER A 38 -5.64 -26.99 -28.82
CA SER A 38 -5.07 -27.22 -27.49
C SER A 38 -4.12 -28.41 -27.53
N ASP A 39 -2.82 -28.19 -27.38
CA ASP A 39 -1.85 -29.26 -27.17
C ASP A 39 -1.76 -29.65 -25.67
N PRO A 40 -1.57 -30.93 -25.34
CA PRO A 40 -1.48 -31.40 -23.96
C PRO A 40 -0.14 -31.02 -23.30
N ARG A 41 -0.24 -30.75 -21.99
CA ARG A 41 0.87 -30.44 -21.08
C ARG A 41 1.79 -31.66 -20.90
N PRO A 42 3.13 -31.55 -21.07
CA PRO A 42 4.02 -32.68 -20.83
C PRO A 42 4.16 -32.98 -19.32
N GLU A 43 4.00 -34.24 -18.95
CA GLU A 43 4.40 -34.82 -17.66
C GLU A 43 5.92 -34.67 -17.47
N LEU A 44 6.32 -34.21 -16.28
CA LEU A 44 7.72 -34.15 -15.87
C LEU A 44 7.99 -35.30 -14.89
N ASP A 45 8.82 -36.23 -15.33
CA ASP A 45 9.23 -37.43 -14.61
C ASP A 45 9.84 -37.13 -13.24
N GLN A 46 9.36 -37.85 -12.23
CA GLN A 46 9.97 -37.96 -10.92
C GLN A 46 11.22 -38.84 -11.01
N GLN A 47 12.41 -38.27 -10.87
CA GLN A 47 13.60 -39.08 -10.57
C GLN A 47 14.65 -38.29 -9.75
N LEU A 48 14.98 -38.89 -8.59
CA LEU A 48 16.12 -38.68 -7.68
C LEU A 48 16.14 -37.45 -6.75
N VAL A 49 15.71 -37.71 -5.50
CA VAL A 49 16.09 -36.96 -4.29
C VAL A 49 17.34 -37.61 -3.68
N PRO A 50 18.46 -36.88 -3.47
CA PRO A 50 19.52 -37.35 -2.57
C PRO A 50 19.26 -36.90 -1.12
N GLU A 51 19.42 -37.83 -0.18
CA GLU A 51 19.37 -37.61 1.26
C GLU A 51 20.41 -36.57 1.72
N ILE A 52 19.99 -35.57 2.50
CA ILE A 52 20.90 -34.70 3.25
C ILE A 52 21.01 -35.26 4.67
N LYS A 53 22.17 -35.89 4.94
CA LYS A 53 22.60 -36.23 6.30
C LYS A 53 22.89 -34.95 7.09
N GLN A 54 22.35 -34.87 8.29
CA GLN A 54 22.69 -33.85 9.28
C GLN A 54 24.19 -33.88 9.59
N GLN A 55 24.87 -32.73 9.46
CA GLN A 55 26.15 -32.49 10.11
C GLN A 55 26.09 -31.24 10.98
N ASN A 56 26.56 -31.44 12.21
CA ASN A 56 26.63 -30.49 13.31
C ASN A 56 27.46 -29.24 12.99
N GLY A 57 27.00 -28.12 13.55
CA GLY A 57 27.78 -27.03 14.16
C GLY A 57 29.11 -26.62 13.53
N GLN A 58 29.09 -25.53 12.75
CA GLN A 58 30.13 -24.51 12.84
C GLN A 58 29.65 -23.19 12.23
N SER A 59 29.71 -22.13 13.02
CA SER A 59 29.47 -20.75 12.60
C SER A 59 30.42 -20.41 11.45
N ARG A 60 29.88 -20.13 10.25
CA ARG A 60 30.66 -19.68 9.10
C ARG A 60 30.22 -18.29 8.67
N SER A 61 31.17 -17.37 8.81
CA SER A 61 31.19 -16.05 8.21
C SER A 61 30.86 -16.12 6.72
N ILE A 62 30.04 -15.18 6.24
CA ILE A 62 29.70 -15.04 4.83
C ILE A 62 30.98 -14.82 4.04
N ALA A 63 31.18 -15.67 3.02
CA ALA A 63 32.29 -15.58 2.09
C ALA A 63 32.12 -14.35 1.19
N VAL A 64 33.09 -13.45 1.24
CA VAL A 64 33.31 -12.41 0.23
C VAL A 64 33.84 -13.12 -1.02
N PHE A 65 33.20 -12.89 -2.17
CA PHE A 65 33.64 -13.42 -3.45
C PHE A 65 35.05 -12.91 -3.80
N PRO A 66 35.94 -13.76 -4.35
CA PRO A 66 37.30 -13.34 -4.67
C PRO A 66 37.30 -12.40 -5.87
N THR A 67 37.88 -11.21 -5.68
CA THR A 67 38.23 -10.29 -6.76
C THR A 67 39.32 -10.92 -7.62
N SER A 68 39.06 -10.99 -8.93
CA SER A 68 40.02 -11.38 -9.95
C SER A 68 41.18 -10.38 -10.02
N SER A 69 42.40 -10.85 -9.78
CA SER A 69 43.71 -10.30 -10.15
C SER A 69 43.84 -8.77 -10.26
N GLU A 70 44.36 -8.12 -9.21
CA GLU A 70 45.02 -6.82 -9.33
C GLU A 70 46.32 -6.99 -10.14
N LYS A 71 46.34 -6.47 -11.37
CA LYS A 71 47.58 -5.96 -11.96
C LYS A 71 47.82 -4.59 -11.33
N ALA A 72 49.00 -4.40 -10.74
CA ALA A 72 49.45 -3.09 -10.25
C ALA A 72 49.44 -2.08 -11.42
N VAL A 73 48.48 -1.16 -11.39
CA VAL A 73 48.48 0.06 -12.19
C VAL A 73 49.24 1.10 -11.36
N GLY A 74 50.20 1.78 -11.99
CA GLY A 74 51.02 2.83 -11.38
C GLY A 74 50.20 4.04 -10.91
N PRO A 75 50.84 5.09 -10.36
CA PRO A 75 50.11 6.19 -9.75
C PRO A 75 49.30 6.93 -10.82
N GLU A 76 47.99 6.69 -10.86
CA GLU A 76 47.07 7.52 -11.63
C GLU A 76 46.95 8.87 -10.94
N ASN A 77 47.16 9.93 -11.72
CA ASN A 77 46.98 11.31 -11.32
C ASN A 77 45.53 11.50 -10.84
N ILE A 78 45.36 11.71 -9.54
CA ILE A 78 44.11 12.14 -8.94
C ILE A 78 43.71 13.45 -9.65
N THR A 79 42.58 13.42 -10.35
CA THR A 79 42.08 14.63 -11.03
C THR A 79 41.58 15.64 -10.01
N GLN A 80 41.65 16.93 -10.33
CA GLN A 80 41.14 17.99 -9.46
C GLN A 80 39.65 17.79 -9.13
N ASP A 81 38.89 17.17 -10.05
CA ASP A 81 37.49 16.80 -9.84
C ASP A 81 37.30 15.75 -8.73
N ASP A 82 38.22 14.78 -8.59
CA ASP A 82 38.21 13.79 -7.52
C ASP A 82 38.59 14.38 -6.15
N LEU A 83 39.43 15.41 -6.15
CA LEU A 83 39.81 16.17 -4.95
C LEU A 83 38.68 17.09 -4.49
N ASP A 84 37.97 17.73 -5.42
CA ASP A 84 36.81 18.58 -5.14
C ASP A 84 35.59 17.76 -4.67
N LEU A 85 35.40 16.54 -5.20
CA LEU A 85 34.38 15.58 -4.71
C LEU A 85 34.66 15.12 -3.27
N ARG A 86 35.92 14.90 -2.92
CA ARG A 86 36.32 14.55 -1.54
C ARG A 86 36.20 15.74 -0.59
N GLN A 87 36.58 16.93 -1.03
CA GLN A 87 36.42 18.16 -0.23
C GLN A 87 34.95 18.53 -0.02
N THR A 88 34.08 18.36 -1.02
CA THR A 88 32.63 18.54 -0.83
C THR A 88 32.03 17.51 0.12
N PHE A 89 32.53 16.27 0.12
CA PHE A 89 32.12 15.26 1.09
C PHE A 89 32.54 15.62 2.53
N ASP A 90 33.77 16.12 2.72
CA ASP A 90 34.29 16.52 4.03
C ASP A 90 33.65 17.82 4.57
N LEU A 91 33.37 18.80 3.72
CA LEU A 91 32.71 20.05 4.12
C LEU A 91 31.26 19.85 4.59
N THR A 92 30.59 18.75 4.20
CA THR A 92 29.25 18.40 4.71
C THR A 92 29.26 17.65 6.05
N ASN A 93 30.43 17.16 6.50
CA ASN A 93 30.54 16.38 7.73
C ASN A 93 30.79 17.23 8.98
N GLU A 94 31.33 18.44 8.86
CA GLU A 94 31.54 19.32 10.03
C GLU A 94 30.24 20.01 10.54
N GLN A 95 29.11 19.87 9.82
CA GLN A 95 27.80 20.37 10.27
C GLN A 95 26.85 19.29 10.82
N ARG A 96 27.26 18.02 10.88
CA ARG A 96 26.46 16.97 11.51
C ARG A 96 26.84 16.82 12.99
N GLN A 97 26.35 17.74 13.81
CA GLN A 97 26.17 17.45 15.24
C GLN A 97 25.43 16.11 15.37
N ALA A 98 25.98 15.19 16.17
CA ALA A 98 25.56 13.80 16.34
C ALA A 98 24.03 13.61 16.30
N GLY A 99 23.51 13.28 15.11
CA GLY A 99 22.10 13.10 14.83
C GLY A 99 21.94 12.00 13.79
N GLN A 100 21.05 11.06 14.07
CA GLN A 100 20.70 9.98 13.14
C GLN A 100 20.43 10.53 11.74
N PRO A 101 20.81 9.82 10.66
CA PRO A 101 20.47 10.24 9.30
C PRO A 101 18.95 10.47 9.20
N SER A 102 18.55 11.59 8.59
CA SER A 102 17.14 11.93 8.42
C SER A 102 16.42 10.79 7.69
N GLN A 103 15.53 10.09 8.39
CA GLN A 103 14.76 9.01 7.80
C GLN A 103 13.68 9.58 6.89
N TRP A 104 13.55 9.02 5.69
CA TRP A 104 12.45 9.35 4.82
C TRP A 104 11.13 8.76 5.34
N LEU A 105 10.02 9.36 4.92
CA LEU A 105 8.65 9.00 5.24
C LEU A 105 8.38 7.48 5.22
N SER A 106 8.81 6.79 4.17
CA SER A 106 8.57 5.35 4.01
C SER A 106 9.20 4.51 5.12
N LYS A 107 10.37 4.92 5.62
CA LYS A 107 11.08 4.20 6.70
C LYS A 107 10.37 4.41 8.03
N ILE A 108 10.01 5.66 8.35
CA ILE A 108 9.28 6.01 9.59
C ILE A 108 7.95 5.25 9.64
N PHE A 109 7.22 5.26 8.52
CA PHE A 109 5.96 4.54 8.39
C PHE A 109 6.15 3.02 8.54
N SER A 110 7.13 2.45 7.84
CA SER A 110 7.38 1.00 7.90
C SER A 110 7.73 0.54 9.32
N ASP A 111 8.58 1.29 10.02
CA ASP A 111 8.95 0.96 11.40
C ASP A 111 7.74 1.00 12.35
N ALA A 112 6.86 1.99 12.16
CA ALA A 112 5.64 2.14 12.96
C ALA A 112 4.61 1.05 12.64
N MET A 113 4.49 0.64 11.37
CA MET A 113 3.49 -0.31 10.91
C MET A 113 3.89 -1.78 11.13
N TRP A 114 5.19 -2.09 11.22
CA TRP A 114 5.66 -3.47 11.37
C TRP A 114 5.06 -4.21 12.58
N ASN A 115 4.78 -3.47 13.67
CA ASN A 115 4.18 -3.99 14.90
C ASN A 115 2.82 -3.32 15.20
N PHE A 116 2.17 -2.75 14.20
CA PHE A 116 0.89 -2.08 14.39
C PHE A 116 -0.21 -3.07 14.73
N VAL A 117 -0.98 -2.74 15.76
CA VAL A 117 -2.10 -3.53 16.27
C VAL A 117 -3.21 -2.56 16.65
N PRO A 118 -4.45 -2.73 16.18
CA PRO A 118 -5.55 -1.83 16.53
C PRO A 118 -5.93 -1.99 18.01
N HIS A 119 -6.47 -0.93 18.59
CA HIS A 119 -6.99 -0.88 19.95
C HIS A 119 -8.31 -0.12 19.98
N SER A 120 -9.15 -0.44 20.96
CA SER A 120 -10.44 0.21 21.19
C SER A 120 -10.55 0.62 22.66
N LYS A 121 -11.18 1.77 22.92
CA LYS A 121 -11.50 2.18 24.30
C LYS A 121 -12.75 1.48 24.85
N SER A 122 -13.66 1.05 23.97
CA SER A 122 -14.99 0.54 24.35
C SER A 122 -15.18 -0.94 24.00
N LYS A 123 -14.53 -1.46 22.95
CA LYS A 123 -14.75 -2.81 22.45
C LYS A 123 -13.72 -3.80 22.96
N SER A 124 -14.12 -4.61 23.95
CA SER A 124 -13.29 -5.70 24.48
C SER A 124 -12.89 -6.73 23.40
N LYS A 125 -13.77 -7.02 22.45
CA LYS A 125 -13.51 -8.00 21.37
C LYS A 125 -12.42 -7.55 20.41
N CYS A 126 -12.42 -6.28 19.99
CA CYS A 126 -11.35 -5.71 19.16
C CYS A 126 -10.00 -5.85 19.86
N ASN A 127 -9.90 -5.40 21.12
CA ASN A 127 -8.67 -5.51 21.91
C ASN A 127 -8.20 -6.97 22.08
N LEU A 128 -9.12 -7.90 22.34
CA LEU A 128 -8.80 -9.32 22.49
C LEU A 128 -8.23 -9.88 21.18
N GLN A 129 -8.91 -9.69 20.06
CA GLN A 129 -8.45 -10.19 18.76
C GLN A 129 -7.16 -9.51 18.30
N ALA A 130 -7.00 -8.22 18.60
CA ALA A 130 -5.78 -7.50 18.29
C ALA A 130 -4.58 -8.03 19.10
N ARG A 131 -4.76 -8.36 20.38
CA ARG A 131 -3.73 -9.03 21.21
C ARG A 131 -3.39 -10.43 20.71
N LEU A 132 -4.41 -11.21 20.33
CA LEU A 132 -4.21 -12.52 19.72
C LEU A 132 -3.40 -12.39 18.42
N TYR A 133 -3.77 -11.45 17.56
CA TYR A 133 -3.00 -11.15 16.34
C TYR A 133 -1.55 -10.79 16.66
N GLN A 134 -1.31 -9.89 17.61
CA GLN A 134 0.04 -9.49 18.02
C GLN A 134 0.90 -10.66 18.52
N GLN A 135 0.32 -11.52 19.36
CA GLN A 135 1.00 -12.71 19.88
C GLN A 135 1.35 -13.67 18.73
N HIS A 136 0.41 -13.90 17.83
CA HIS A 136 0.57 -14.80 16.69
C HIS A 136 1.51 -14.25 15.62
N LEU A 137 1.62 -12.93 15.50
CA LEU A 137 2.60 -12.23 14.68
C LEU A 137 4.02 -12.41 15.26
N SER A 138 4.17 -12.26 16.57
CA SER A 138 5.45 -12.49 17.28
C SER A 138 5.94 -13.94 17.15
N ASN A 139 5.00 -14.88 17.06
CA ASN A 139 5.28 -16.30 16.85
C ASN A 139 5.42 -16.69 15.36
N ASN A 140 5.37 -15.74 14.43
CA ASN A 140 5.42 -15.97 12.98
C ASN A 140 4.42 -17.02 12.48
N THR A 141 3.24 -17.11 13.11
CA THR A 141 2.25 -18.08 12.66
C THR A 141 1.73 -17.70 11.28
N HIS A 142 1.52 -18.70 10.43
CA HIS A 142 1.21 -18.49 9.01
C HIS A 142 0.04 -17.53 8.77
N TRP A 143 -1.06 -17.65 9.52
CA TRP A 143 -2.22 -16.77 9.34
C TRP A 143 -1.94 -15.32 9.73
N ALA A 144 -1.11 -15.08 10.76
CA ALA A 144 -0.77 -13.73 11.19
C ALA A 144 0.21 -13.06 10.21
N ILE A 145 1.22 -13.80 9.73
CA ILE A 145 2.10 -13.31 8.68
C ILE A 145 1.32 -13.05 7.40
N ARG A 146 0.36 -13.90 7.04
CA ARG A 146 -0.51 -13.69 5.88
C ARG A 146 -1.33 -12.40 5.97
N MET A 147 -1.80 -12.01 7.17
CA MET A 147 -2.45 -10.70 7.38
C MET A 147 -1.48 -9.53 7.25
N LEU A 148 -0.28 -9.64 7.83
CA LEU A 148 0.76 -8.62 7.71
C LEU A 148 1.15 -8.40 6.25
N ASP A 149 1.42 -9.49 5.52
CA ASP A 149 1.80 -9.52 4.10
C ASP A 149 0.67 -9.03 3.18
N ALA A 150 -0.59 -9.25 3.57
CA ALA A 150 -1.73 -8.67 2.86
C ALA A 150 -1.82 -7.14 3.01
N SER A 151 -1.20 -6.58 4.05
CA SER A 151 -1.17 -5.14 4.31
C SER A 151 0.00 -4.48 3.57
N LEU A 152 -0.14 -3.19 3.25
CA LEU A 152 1.00 -2.40 2.81
C LEU A 152 1.77 -1.88 4.02
N ILE A 153 2.98 -2.40 4.23
CA ILE A 153 3.85 -2.00 5.33
C ILE A 153 4.90 -0.96 4.89
N VAL A 154 5.34 -0.99 3.64
CA VAL A 154 6.34 -0.06 3.11
C VAL A 154 5.74 0.73 1.94
N PRO A 155 5.37 2.00 2.15
CA PRO A 155 4.86 2.81 1.06
C PRO A 155 6.02 3.20 0.13
N SER A 156 5.79 3.11 -1.17
CA SER A 156 6.75 3.49 -2.20
C SER A 156 6.16 4.54 -3.14
N GLY A 157 7.00 5.16 -3.98
CA GLY A 157 6.51 6.08 -5.02
C GLY A 157 5.84 7.36 -4.53
N ILE A 158 6.01 7.75 -3.26
CA ILE A 158 5.32 8.92 -2.67
C ILE A 158 5.66 10.20 -3.45
N ILE A 159 6.94 10.41 -3.79
CA ILE A 159 7.39 11.57 -4.59
C ILE A 159 6.81 11.53 -6.00
N ALA A 160 6.68 10.35 -6.59
CA ALA A 160 6.03 10.18 -7.89
C ALA A 160 4.51 10.39 -7.85
N GLY A 161 3.92 10.51 -6.66
CA GLY A 161 2.48 10.67 -6.47
C GLY A 161 1.71 9.35 -6.47
N ALA A 162 2.35 8.24 -6.06
CA ALA A 162 1.67 6.95 -5.82
C ALA A 162 0.74 7.04 -4.60
N GLY A 163 -0.40 7.71 -4.79
CA GLY A 163 -1.35 8.06 -3.73
C GLY A 163 -2.24 6.92 -3.27
N GLN A 164 -2.28 5.78 -3.97
CA GLN A 164 -3.07 4.60 -3.58
C GLN A 164 -2.20 3.35 -3.66
N GLN A 165 -2.14 2.60 -2.57
CA GLN A 165 -1.26 1.44 -2.43
C GLN A 165 -2.01 0.30 -1.72
N PHE A 166 -2.64 -0.58 -2.49
CA PHE A 166 -3.69 -1.48 -1.98
C PHE A 166 -3.21 -2.72 -1.20
N GLY A 167 -1.95 -3.12 -1.32
CA GLY A 167 -1.55 -4.44 -0.79
C GLY A 167 -2.36 -5.57 -1.46
N HIS A 168 -2.78 -6.57 -0.68
CA HIS A 168 -3.50 -7.74 -1.19
C HIS A 168 -4.87 -7.91 -0.50
N PRO A 169 -5.90 -7.17 -0.94
CA PRO A 169 -7.23 -7.22 -0.34
C PRO A 169 -7.82 -8.63 -0.25
N ASP A 170 -7.78 -9.39 -1.35
CA ASP A 170 -8.36 -10.73 -1.42
C ASP A 170 -7.65 -11.71 -0.48
N GLN A 171 -6.32 -11.57 -0.35
CA GLN A 171 -5.54 -12.34 0.61
C GLN A 171 -5.98 -12.04 2.05
N CYS A 172 -6.24 -10.76 2.36
CA CYS A 172 -6.68 -10.34 3.68
C CYS A 172 -8.02 -10.99 4.05
N ILE A 173 -9.07 -10.74 3.25
CA ILE A 173 -10.43 -11.17 3.60
C ILE A 173 -10.57 -12.70 3.59
N HIS A 174 -9.80 -13.41 2.74
CA HIS A 174 -9.81 -14.88 2.69
C HIS A 174 -8.79 -15.54 3.64
N THR A 175 -8.16 -14.79 4.55
CA THR A 175 -7.25 -15.38 5.53
C THR A 175 -8.00 -16.26 6.53
N ARG A 176 -7.66 -17.56 6.54
CA ARG A 176 -8.23 -18.53 7.48
C ARG A 176 -7.49 -18.45 8.82
N VAL A 177 -8.18 -17.95 9.83
CA VAL A 177 -7.64 -17.88 11.20
C VAL A 177 -8.13 -19.12 11.98
N PRO A 178 -7.24 -19.94 12.57
CA PRO A 178 -7.60 -21.13 13.33
C PRO A 178 -8.09 -20.79 14.75
N LEU A 179 -8.87 -19.71 14.88
CA LEU A 179 -9.44 -19.24 16.14
C LEU A 179 -10.94 -19.02 15.94
N PRO A 180 -11.79 -19.49 16.85
CA PRO A 180 -13.23 -19.28 16.76
C PRO A 180 -13.54 -17.78 16.78
N ASP A 181 -14.52 -17.37 15.97
CA ASP A 181 -15.00 -15.99 15.84
C ASP A 181 -13.95 -14.93 15.46
N PHE A 182 -12.76 -15.34 15.01
CA PHE A 182 -11.76 -14.44 14.45
C PHE A 182 -11.91 -14.38 12.93
N ARG A 183 -12.38 -13.24 12.43
CA ARG A 183 -12.41 -12.93 11.01
C ARG A 183 -11.57 -11.69 10.74
N THR A 184 -11.12 -11.56 9.50
CA THR A 184 -10.36 -10.42 9.02
C THR A 184 -11.26 -9.49 8.23
N LYS A 185 -10.89 -8.22 8.18
CA LYS A 185 -11.43 -7.25 7.24
C LYS A 185 -10.27 -6.47 6.61
N TYR A 186 -10.49 -6.01 5.39
CA TYR A 186 -9.57 -5.14 4.70
C TYR A 186 -10.05 -3.69 4.85
N CYS A 187 -9.14 -2.74 5.08
CA CYS A 187 -9.45 -1.32 5.08
C CYS A 187 -8.45 -0.54 4.22
N LEU A 188 -8.89 0.61 3.70
CA LEU A 188 -8.08 1.55 2.91
C LEU A 188 -8.04 2.94 3.57
N PRO A 189 -7.36 3.09 4.73
CA PRO A 189 -7.12 4.39 5.34
C PRO A 189 -6.33 5.32 4.40
N SER A 190 -6.51 6.62 4.63
CA SER A 190 -5.76 7.68 3.96
C SER A 190 -5.02 8.53 4.99
N ALA A 191 -3.80 8.93 4.69
CA ALA A 191 -2.99 9.83 5.51
C ALA A 191 -2.67 11.10 4.75
N GLN A 192 -2.76 12.23 5.44
CA GLN A 192 -2.19 13.50 5.02
C GLN A 192 -0.97 13.77 5.90
N PHE A 193 0.11 14.27 5.31
CA PHE A 193 1.34 14.56 6.03
C PHE A 193 1.89 15.94 5.67
N SER A 194 2.56 16.60 6.61
CA SER A 194 3.16 17.91 6.38
C SER A 194 4.31 18.16 7.36
N PRO A 195 5.32 18.97 6.99
CA PRO A 195 6.39 19.31 7.92
C PRO A 195 5.87 20.19 9.07
N TYR A 196 6.58 20.29 10.18
CA TYR A 196 6.25 21.30 11.19
C TYR A 196 6.48 22.70 10.64
N LYS A 197 5.50 23.59 10.85
CA LYS A 197 5.49 24.95 10.28
C LYS A 197 6.73 25.78 10.65
N ASP A 198 7.22 25.62 11.87
CA ASP A 198 8.37 26.38 12.38
C ASP A 198 9.69 26.02 11.69
N LEU A 199 9.76 24.86 11.02
CA LEU A 199 10.95 24.39 10.31
C LEU A 199 10.87 24.65 8.81
N TYR A 200 9.66 24.61 8.25
CA TYR A 200 9.42 24.71 6.81
C TYR A 200 8.27 25.68 6.53
N THR A 201 8.50 26.97 6.80
CA THR A 201 7.51 28.03 6.61
C THR A 201 7.01 28.13 5.17
N ASP A 202 7.91 27.89 4.22
CA ASP A 202 7.63 28.00 2.80
C ASP A 202 6.67 26.94 2.29
N PHE A 203 6.59 25.77 2.95
CA PHE A 203 5.59 24.74 2.64
C PHE A 203 4.15 25.29 2.75
N TYR A 204 3.94 26.24 3.65
CA TYR A 204 2.63 26.86 3.89
C TYR A 204 2.44 28.17 3.12
N ASN A 205 3.45 28.63 2.40
CA ASN A 205 3.39 29.85 1.62
C ASN A 205 2.79 29.56 0.23
N LYS A 206 1.59 30.08 -0.02
CA LYS A 206 0.87 29.90 -1.30
C LYS A 206 1.41 30.78 -2.44
N ARG A 207 2.25 31.78 -2.14
CA ARG A 207 2.76 32.73 -3.15
C ARG A 207 3.93 32.19 -3.95
N THR A 208 4.55 31.13 -3.45
CA THR A 208 5.68 30.45 -4.06
C THR A 208 5.18 29.28 -4.89
N GLN A 209 5.38 29.34 -6.21
CA GLN A 209 5.05 28.25 -7.12
C GLN A 209 6.34 27.56 -7.59
N ASP A 210 6.44 26.25 -7.35
CA ASP A 210 7.45 25.40 -8.00
C ASP A 210 6.84 24.76 -9.25
N TRP A 211 7.23 25.30 -10.41
CA TRP A 211 6.87 24.79 -11.73
C TRP A 211 8.05 24.02 -12.35
N PRO A 212 7.80 23.04 -13.24
CA PRO A 212 8.86 22.44 -14.03
C PRO A 212 9.63 23.51 -14.83
N PRO A 213 10.96 23.35 -15.02
CA PRO A 213 11.79 22.27 -14.51
C PRO A 213 12.03 22.41 -13.00
N TYR A 214 11.93 21.29 -12.28
CA TYR A 214 12.13 21.29 -10.83
C TYR A 214 13.61 21.43 -10.48
N ASP A 215 13.91 22.26 -9.48
CA ASP A 215 15.27 22.37 -8.95
C ASP A 215 15.56 21.19 -8.01
N MET A 216 16.43 20.28 -8.47
CA MET A 216 16.81 19.07 -7.71
C MET A 216 17.66 19.37 -6.48
N LYS A 217 18.12 20.62 -6.29
CA LYS A 217 18.86 21.05 -5.10
C LYS A 217 17.96 21.46 -3.95
N LYS A 218 16.67 21.72 -4.24
CA LYS A 218 15.69 22.10 -3.23
C LYS A 218 15.33 20.94 -2.31
N ASN A 219 14.78 21.28 -1.15
CA ASN A 219 14.34 20.27 -0.22
C ASN A 219 13.06 19.58 -0.75
N VAL A 220 12.80 18.37 -0.26
CA VAL A 220 11.62 17.60 -0.69
C VAL A 220 10.28 18.26 -0.37
N TRP A 221 10.22 19.09 0.68
CA TRP A 221 9.02 19.82 1.08
C TRP A 221 8.68 20.96 0.10
N ASP A 222 9.67 21.53 -0.59
CA ASP A 222 9.46 22.49 -1.67
C ASP A 222 8.70 21.82 -2.81
N PHE A 223 9.08 20.59 -3.15
CA PHE A 223 8.41 19.79 -4.18
C PHE A 223 7.00 19.32 -3.78
N LEU A 224 6.82 18.93 -2.51
CA LEU A 224 5.55 18.41 -1.97
C LEU A 224 4.54 19.50 -1.56
N ARG A 225 4.97 20.76 -1.60
CA ARG A 225 4.17 21.94 -1.29
C ARG A 225 2.80 21.88 -1.97
N PRO A 226 1.69 22.14 -1.25
CA PRO A 226 0.38 22.25 -1.85
C PRO A 226 0.42 23.34 -2.94
N ARG A 227 0.06 22.97 -4.17
CA ARG A 227 0.00 23.90 -5.29
C ARG A 227 -1.37 24.58 -5.32
N ASP A 228 -1.48 25.63 -6.12
CA ASP A 228 -2.75 26.31 -6.40
C ASP A 228 -3.83 25.31 -6.89
N GLN A 229 -5.10 25.69 -6.74
CA GLN A 229 -6.33 24.92 -7.03
C GLN A 229 -6.37 24.30 -8.43
N LEU A 230 -5.51 24.75 -9.34
CA LEU A 230 -5.39 24.25 -10.71
C LEU A 230 -4.77 22.84 -10.79
N ILE A 231 -4.05 22.37 -9.77
CA ILE A 231 -3.46 21.02 -9.75
C ILE A 231 -4.29 20.08 -8.88
N ARG A 232 -4.94 19.12 -9.57
CA ARG A 232 -5.99 18.25 -9.01
C ARG A 232 -5.53 17.24 -7.95
N PHE A 233 -4.23 17.00 -7.80
CA PHE A 233 -3.71 15.95 -6.93
C PHE A 233 -2.71 16.48 -5.91
N THR A 234 -3.06 16.36 -4.63
CA THR A 234 -2.14 16.60 -3.50
C THR A 234 -1.12 15.47 -3.43
N ARG A 235 0.18 15.83 -3.36
CA ARG A 235 1.28 14.85 -3.23
C ARG A 235 1.66 14.55 -1.79
N HIS A 236 1.09 15.30 -0.86
CA HIS A 236 1.30 15.15 0.58
C HIS A 236 0.23 14.26 1.24
N SER A 237 -0.34 13.34 0.46
CA SER A 237 -1.29 12.35 0.95
C SER A 237 -1.14 11.01 0.23
N PHE A 238 -1.44 9.93 0.93
CA PHE A 238 -1.48 8.59 0.37
C PHE A 238 -2.48 7.71 1.12
N SER A 239 -3.00 6.69 0.46
CA SER A 239 -3.86 5.66 1.02
C SER A 239 -3.17 4.31 0.91
N TRP A 240 -3.36 3.46 1.92
CA TRP A 240 -2.71 2.15 1.97
C TRP A 240 -3.67 1.05 2.41
N GLY A 241 -3.47 -0.16 1.91
CA GLY A 241 -4.22 -1.34 2.32
C GLY A 241 -3.79 -1.83 3.70
N LEU A 242 -4.76 -2.16 4.54
CA LEU A 242 -4.54 -2.62 5.91
C LEU A 242 -5.44 -3.82 6.22
N CYS A 243 -4.84 -4.93 6.62
CA CYS A 243 -5.54 -6.12 7.07
C CYS A 243 -5.59 -6.20 8.59
N ILE A 244 -6.79 -6.27 9.14
CA ILE A 244 -7.02 -6.18 10.59
C ILE A 244 -8.21 -7.06 11.02
N PRO A 245 -8.36 -7.34 12.32
CA PRO A 245 -9.52 -8.09 12.82
C PRO A 245 -10.84 -7.38 12.48
N GLU A 246 -11.83 -8.15 12.04
CA GLU A 246 -13.17 -7.67 11.69
C GLU A 246 -13.88 -7.00 12.88
N SER A 247 -13.55 -7.41 14.10
CA SER A 247 -14.20 -6.90 15.31
C SER A 247 -13.90 -5.43 15.66
N CYS A 248 -12.89 -4.81 15.05
CA CYS A 248 -12.56 -3.40 15.26
C CYS A 248 -13.39 -2.51 14.33
N SER A 249 -13.95 -1.38 14.80
CA SER A 249 -14.61 -0.41 13.89
C SER A 249 -13.59 0.47 13.16
N ALA A 250 -14.04 1.15 12.09
CA ALA A 250 -13.23 2.16 11.41
C ALA A 250 -12.75 3.26 12.38
N GLU A 251 -13.58 3.69 13.32
CA GLU A 251 -13.20 4.69 14.34
C GLU A 251 -12.07 4.20 15.26
N ASP A 252 -12.14 2.95 15.72
CA ASP A 252 -11.10 2.35 16.55
C ASP A 252 -9.79 2.31 15.76
N ILE A 253 -9.83 1.80 14.53
CA ILE A 253 -8.66 1.70 13.64
C ILE A 253 -8.06 3.08 13.35
N GLN A 254 -8.89 4.08 13.03
CA GLN A 254 -8.43 5.45 12.81
C GLN A 254 -7.71 6.01 14.03
N THR A 255 -8.27 5.79 15.22
CA THR A 255 -7.68 6.24 16.48
C THR A 255 -6.34 5.54 16.73
N SER A 256 -6.28 4.21 16.56
CA SER A 256 -5.03 3.44 16.68
C SER A 256 -3.94 3.89 15.73
N LEU A 257 -4.30 4.13 14.47
CA LEU A 257 -3.37 4.59 13.46
C LEU A 257 -2.86 5.99 13.77
N ASN A 258 -3.74 6.91 14.15
CA ASN A 258 -3.34 8.26 14.57
C ASN A 258 -2.41 8.21 15.78
N ASP A 259 -2.74 7.45 16.82
CA ASP A 259 -1.89 7.30 18.01
C ASP A 259 -0.51 6.74 17.65
N THR A 260 -0.44 5.75 16.76
CA THR A 260 0.81 5.09 16.37
C THR A 260 1.66 5.96 15.47
N LEU A 261 1.09 6.46 14.36
CA LEU A 261 1.81 7.21 13.35
C LEU A 261 2.18 8.60 13.84
N SER A 262 1.30 9.31 14.55
CA SER A 262 1.62 10.66 15.05
C SER A 262 2.80 10.63 16.03
N ARG A 263 2.85 9.62 16.91
CA ARG A 263 4.00 9.44 17.82
C ARG A 263 5.29 9.12 17.09
N ALA A 264 5.24 8.29 16.04
CA ALA A 264 6.42 7.95 15.26
C ALA A 264 6.95 9.16 14.49
N PHE A 265 6.05 9.92 13.85
CA PHE A 265 6.40 11.04 12.97
C PHE A 265 6.77 12.32 13.72
N ALA A 266 6.21 12.53 14.92
CA ALA A 266 6.56 13.69 15.75
C ALA A 266 8.06 13.74 16.08
N LYS A 267 8.73 12.58 16.22
CA LYS A 267 10.18 12.49 16.43
C LYS A 267 11.00 13.07 15.27
N HIS A 268 10.41 13.11 14.09
CA HIS A 268 10.99 13.65 12.86
C HIS A 268 10.37 15.00 12.47
N GLN A 269 9.58 15.60 13.36
CA GLN A 269 8.95 16.91 13.14
C GLN A 269 8.07 16.93 11.87
N ILE A 270 7.32 15.84 11.67
CA ILE A 270 6.32 15.69 10.61
C ILE A 270 4.96 15.49 11.26
N HIS A 271 3.96 16.28 10.86
CA HIS A 271 2.56 16.04 11.18
C HIS A 271 2.02 14.98 10.24
N ILE A 272 1.32 13.99 10.79
CA ILE A 272 0.55 13.02 10.01
C ILE A 272 -0.84 12.88 10.62
N GLN A 273 -1.85 12.84 9.76
CA GLN A 273 -3.24 12.66 10.17
C GLN A 273 -3.89 11.61 9.29
N VAL A 274 -4.50 10.62 9.93
CA VAL A 274 -5.20 9.51 9.28
C VAL A 274 -6.70 9.76 9.28
N ASN A 275 -7.32 9.47 8.14
CA ASN A 275 -8.76 9.43 7.95
C ASN A 275 -9.19 8.06 7.40
N LEU A 276 -10.20 7.47 8.04
CA LEU A 276 -10.79 6.19 7.69
C LEU A 276 -12.28 6.19 8.05
N THR A 277 -13.10 5.84 7.07
CA THR A 277 -14.55 5.68 7.21
C THR A 277 -14.94 4.21 7.06
N GLU A 278 -16.13 3.81 7.52
CA GLU A 278 -16.60 2.42 7.39
C GLU A 278 -16.74 1.99 5.92
N LEU A 279 -17.03 2.91 4.98
CA LEU A 279 -17.10 2.62 3.55
C LEU A 279 -15.75 2.23 2.92
N GLN A 280 -14.66 2.50 3.61
CA GLN A 280 -13.31 2.15 3.18
C GLN A 280 -12.86 0.81 3.77
N CYS A 281 -13.73 0.11 4.48
CA CYS A 281 -13.49 -1.21 5.04
C CYS A 281 -14.48 -2.22 4.46
N TYR A 282 -14.02 -3.45 4.26
CA TYR A 282 -14.93 -4.54 3.94
C TYR A 282 -14.44 -5.91 4.42
N SER A 283 -15.37 -6.84 4.60
CA SER A 283 -15.07 -8.25 4.91
C SER A 283 -15.81 -9.23 3.98
N VAL A 284 -15.46 -10.52 4.05
CA VAL A 284 -16.15 -11.59 3.30
C VAL A 284 -17.66 -11.63 3.60
N SER A 285 -18.07 -11.20 4.80
CA SER A 285 -19.50 -11.16 5.14
C SER A 285 -20.29 -10.19 4.26
N GLU A 286 -19.64 -9.15 3.75
CA GLU A 286 -20.25 -8.13 2.89
C GLU A 286 -20.14 -8.48 1.41
N GLU A 287 -19.12 -9.24 0.99
CA GLU A 287 -19.02 -9.79 -0.38
C GLU A 287 -20.22 -10.70 -0.71
N LYS A 288 -20.63 -11.50 0.28
CA LYS A 288 -21.81 -12.37 0.14
C LYS A 288 -23.13 -11.61 0.05
N MET A 289 -23.17 -10.33 0.43
CA MET A 289 -24.37 -9.48 0.32
C MET A 289 -24.72 -9.16 -1.13
N CYS A 290 -23.75 -9.18 -2.06
CA CYS A 290 -23.98 -8.86 -3.48
C CYS A 290 -24.30 -10.06 -4.37
N LEU A 291 -24.17 -11.30 -3.88
CA LEU A 291 -24.28 -12.51 -4.71
C LEU A 291 -25.64 -13.22 -4.64
N VAL A 292 -26.65 -12.64 -4.00
CA VAL A 292 -28.03 -13.17 -4.06
C VAL A 292 -28.81 -12.47 -5.17
N CYS A 293 -28.45 -12.75 -6.43
CA CYS A 293 -29.42 -12.71 -7.52
C CYS A 293 -30.05 -14.09 -7.56
N THR A 294 -31.23 -14.27 -6.95
CA THR A 294 -31.95 -15.54 -7.08
C THR A 294 -32.33 -15.74 -8.53
N ASP A 295 -31.78 -16.78 -9.15
CA ASP A 295 -32.08 -17.30 -10.49
C ASP A 295 -33.49 -17.88 -10.59
N SER A 296 -34.51 -17.08 -10.28
CA SER A 296 -35.88 -17.45 -10.60
C SER A 296 -36.69 -16.21 -10.91
N SER A 297 -37.18 -16.17 -12.16
CA SER A 297 -38.02 -15.14 -12.80
C SER A 297 -37.36 -13.80 -13.11
N ILE A 298 -36.82 -13.73 -14.33
CA ILE A 298 -36.79 -12.52 -15.17
C ILE A 298 -38.22 -11.93 -15.20
N LEU A 299 -38.55 -10.96 -14.33
CA LEU A 299 -39.55 -9.89 -14.54
C LEU A 299 -39.85 -8.98 -13.34
N SER A 300 -39.18 -9.07 -12.19
CA SER A 300 -39.35 -8.04 -11.16
C SER A 300 -38.04 -7.71 -10.46
N GLY A 301 -37.48 -6.54 -10.79
CA GLY A 301 -36.30 -6.01 -10.14
C GLY A 301 -36.59 -5.62 -8.70
N TYR A 302 -36.27 -6.50 -7.76
CA TYR A 302 -36.15 -6.17 -6.34
C TYR A 302 -34.88 -6.78 -5.78
N CYS A 303 -33.86 -5.95 -5.57
CA CYS A 303 -32.72 -6.28 -4.72
C CYS A 303 -33.16 -6.06 -3.27
N SER A 304 -33.43 -7.14 -2.53
CA SER A 304 -33.86 -7.04 -1.14
C SER A 304 -32.64 -7.14 -0.21
N SER A 305 -32.40 -6.10 0.59
CA SER A 305 -31.40 -6.11 1.65
C SER A 305 -31.82 -7.07 2.77
N LEU A 306 -31.12 -8.19 2.95
CA LEU A 306 -31.27 -9.04 4.13
C LEU A 306 -30.45 -8.47 5.29
N SER A 307 -31.06 -7.54 6.04
CA SER A 307 -30.61 -7.18 7.38
C SER A 307 -30.93 -8.34 8.33
N THR A 308 -29.96 -9.21 8.58
CA THR A 308 -30.08 -10.20 9.66
C THR A 308 -29.59 -9.58 10.96
N LYS A 309 -30.53 -9.02 11.73
CA LYS A 309 -30.40 -8.91 13.18
C LYS A 309 -30.60 -10.31 13.78
N LYS A 310 -29.58 -10.84 14.45
CA LYS A 310 -29.72 -11.72 15.61
C LYS A 310 -28.55 -11.48 16.56
#